data_AF-J2SLC9-F1
#
_entry.id   AF-J2SLC9-F1
#
_cell.length_a   1.000
_cell.length_b   1.000
_cell.length_c   1.000
_cell.angle_alpha   90.00
_cell.angle_beta   90.00
_cell.angle_gamma   90.00
#
_symmetry.space_group_name_H-M   'P 1'
#
loop_
_entity.id
_entity.type
_entity.pdbx_description
1 polymer ?
#
loop_
_entity_poly.entity_id
_entity_poly.type
_entity_poly.pdbx_seq_one_letter_code
_entity_poly.pdbx_strand_id
1 'polypeptide(L)'
;MYSQDAIDALITRIGWSDISSDLPFDLSDENETSDSGKTFSFYHYLVLVDNIYASVPDPEMDEEDFNLFLSDIRKQAVLNVLTSIFDQHVDYVLTQDYSSVIEQRSNIFDDVIGYTVAIKMIELFISTTRSNFSERNAKMSYQSLKVELEGAKNENGHFIAKGIVYKLEKSIRKAREIIFPILPIVTSKSVW
;
A
#
# COMPACT_ATOMS: atom_id res chain seq x y z
N MET A 1 -19.09 -8.27 5.74
CA MET A 1 -17.98 -9.25 5.84
C MET A 1 -17.45 -9.58 4.45
N TYR A 2 -16.25 -10.12 4.36
CA TYR A 2 -15.61 -10.58 3.12
C TYR A 2 -14.88 -11.91 3.39
N SER A 3 -14.83 -12.79 2.39
CA SER A 3 -14.25 -14.14 2.47
C SER A 3 -12.73 -14.13 2.48
N GLN A 4 -12.11 -15.27 2.85
CA GLN A 4 -10.67 -15.46 2.71
C GLN A 4 -10.25 -15.40 1.23
N ASP A 5 -11.04 -15.99 0.33
CA ASP A 5 -10.78 -15.97 -1.12
C ASP A 5 -10.72 -14.53 -1.67
N ALA A 6 -11.58 -13.63 -1.19
CA ALA A 6 -11.56 -12.23 -1.56
C ALA A 6 -10.32 -11.49 -1.04
N ILE A 7 -9.79 -11.88 0.13
CA ILE A 7 -8.54 -11.35 0.67
C ILE A 7 -7.37 -11.84 -0.18
N ASP A 8 -7.32 -13.14 -0.49
CA ASP A 8 -6.25 -13.75 -1.27
C ASP A 8 -6.18 -13.17 -2.68
N ALA A 9 -7.34 -12.91 -3.29
CA ALA A 9 -7.45 -12.22 -4.58
C ALA A 9 -6.87 -10.79 -4.59
N LEU A 10 -6.70 -10.16 -3.42
CA LEU A 10 -6.05 -8.85 -3.29
C LEU A 10 -4.55 -8.98 -3.00
N ILE A 11 -4.10 -10.05 -2.33
CA ILE A 11 -2.70 -10.27 -1.98
C ILE A 11 -1.84 -10.39 -3.23
N THR A 12 -2.29 -11.12 -4.25
CA THR A 12 -1.52 -11.37 -5.49
C THR A 12 -1.60 -10.23 -6.51
N ARG A 13 -2.33 -9.15 -6.21
CA ARG A 13 -2.53 -8.03 -7.15
C ARG A 13 -1.26 -7.30 -7.49
N ILE A 14 -0.38 -7.06 -6.51
CA ILE A 14 0.84 -6.27 -6.67
C ILE A 14 2.02 -7.10 -6.20
N GLY A 15 2.99 -7.23 -7.09
CA GLY A 15 4.22 -7.98 -6.86
C GLY A 15 5.40 -7.10 -6.45
N TRP A 16 6.45 -7.75 -5.97
CA TRP A 16 7.78 -7.19 -5.81
C TRP A 16 8.52 -7.20 -7.14
N SER A 17 9.43 -6.25 -7.31
CA SER A 17 10.19 -6.08 -8.54
C SER A 17 11.63 -6.46 -8.29
N ASP A 18 12.16 -7.34 -9.14
CA ASP A 18 13.55 -7.80 -9.09
C ASP A 18 14.54 -6.92 -9.89
N ILE A 19 14.06 -5.80 -10.46
CA ILE A 19 14.81 -4.92 -11.39
C ILE A 19 16.20 -4.45 -10.89
N SER A 20 16.52 -4.58 -9.60
CA SER A 20 17.79 -4.10 -9.03
C SER A 20 18.55 -5.09 -8.14
N SER A 21 18.14 -6.36 -8.04
CA SER A 21 18.62 -7.24 -6.98
C SER A 21 20.12 -7.52 -7.02
N ASP A 22 20.87 -6.81 -6.17
CA ASP A 22 22.17 -7.27 -5.66
C ASP A 22 21.94 -8.19 -4.45
N LEU A 23 20.76 -8.84 -4.39
CA LEU A 23 20.38 -9.70 -3.29
C LEU A 23 21.24 -10.98 -3.32
N PRO A 24 21.54 -11.55 -2.15
CA PRO A 24 22.27 -12.80 -2.08
C PRO A 24 21.42 -14.03 -2.46
N PHE A 25 20.12 -13.86 -2.71
CA PHE A 25 19.14 -14.91 -2.97
C PHE A 25 18.01 -14.40 -3.90
N ASP A 26 17.21 -15.33 -4.41
CA ASP A 26 16.10 -15.05 -5.33
C ASP A 26 14.78 -14.76 -4.57
N LEU A 27 13.86 -14.05 -5.23
CA LEU A 27 12.50 -13.88 -4.74
C LEU A 27 11.66 -15.12 -5.06
N SER A 28 10.73 -15.46 -4.16
CA SER A 28 9.76 -16.51 -4.44
C SER A 28 8.78 -16.09 -5.53
N ASP A 29 8.31 -17.05 -6.33
CA ASP A 29 7.28 -16.83 -7.37
C ASP A 29 6.06 -16.07 -6.82
N GLU A 30 5.68 -16.37 -5.58
CA GLU A 30 4.56 -15.71 -4.89
C GLU A 30 4.80 -14.22 -4.65
N ASN A 31 6.04 -13.83 -4.36
CA ASN A 31 6.43 -12.44 -4.14
C ASN A 31 6.56 -11.67 -5.46
N GLU A 32 6.98 -12.33 -6.54
CA GLU A 32 7.05 -11.72 -7.87
C GLU A 32 5.68 -11.58 -8.55
N THR A 33 4.75 -12.47 -8.21
CA THR A 33 3.41 -12.51 -8.81
C THR A 33 2.70 -11.16 -8.71
N SER A 34 2.26 -10.65 -9.86
CA SER A 34 1.51 -9.41 -9.99
C SER A 34 0.37 -9.54 -10.99
N ASP A 35 -0.83 -9.87 -10.51
CA ASP A 35 -2.02 -10.00 -11.34
C ASP A 35 -2.47 -8.67 -11.98
N SER A 36 -2.09 -7.54 -11.38
CA SER A 36 -2.33 -6.21 -11.96
C SER A 36 -1.29 -5.79 -12.98
N GLY A 37 -0.15 -6.50 -13.07
CA GLY A 37 1.04 -6.08 -13.80
C GLY A 37 1.79 -4.91 -13.18
N LYS A 38 1.40 -4.45 -11.98
CA LYS A 38 2.09 -3.39 -11.24
C LYS A 38 3.02 -3.96 -10.18
N THR A 39 4.15 -3.31 -9.95
CA THR A 39 5.05 -3.65 -8.85
C THR A 39 5.07 -2.55 -7.80
N PHE A 40 5.49 -2.84 -6.57
CA PHE A 40 5.52 -1.82 -5.50
C PHE A 40 6.43 -0.62 -5.82
N SER A 41 7.48 -0.83 -6.63
CA SER A 41 8.36 0.25 -7.11
C SER A 41 7.63 1.31 -7.95
N PHE A 42 6.50 0.96 -8.58
CA PHE A 42 5.64 1.90 -9.31
C PHE A 42 5.05 2.97 -8.38
N TYR A 43 4.78 2.62 -7.13
CA TYR A 43 4.14 3.49 -6.14
C TYR A 43 5.13 4.42 -5.46
N HIS A 44 6.38 3.98 -5.30
CA HIS A 44 7.46 4.84 -4.86
C HIS A 44 8.83 4.28 -5.26
N TYR A 45 9.70 5.15 -5.80
CA TYR A 45 11.01 4.76 -6.36
C TYR A 45 11.98 4.16 -5.33
N LEU A 46 11.79 4.43 -4.04
CA LEU A 46 12.60 3.82 -2.97
C LEU A 46 12.17 2.41 -2.59
N VAL A 47 10.98 1.99 -2.99
CA VAL A 47 10.40 0.69 -2.63
C VAL A 47 10.95 -0.36 -3.59
N LEU A 48 12.26 -0.55 -3.49
CA LEU A 48 13.05 -1.57 -4.17
C LEU A 48 13.43 -2.63 -3.15
N VAL A 49 13.47 -3.88 -3.58
CA VAL A 49 13.73 -5.02 -2.68
C VAL A 49 15.10 -4.89 -2.01
N ASP A 50 16.10 -4.37 -2.72
CA ASP A 50 17.43 -4.10 -2.14
C ASP A 50 17.42 -3.09 -1.00
N ASN A 51 16.62 -2.03 -1.15
CA ASN A 51 16.50 -1.00 -0.12
C ASN A 51 15.79 -1.56 1.11
N ILE A 52 14.81 -2.45 0.88
CA ILE A 52 14.10 -3.16 1.95
C ILE A 52 15.07 -4.09 2.67
N TYR A 53 15.79 -4.95 1.95
CA TYR A 53 16.78 -5.86 2.53
C TYR A 53 17.89 -5.12 3.27
N ALA A 54 18.35 -3.98 2.75
CA ALA A 54 19.33 -3.16 3.46
C ALA A 54 18.79 -2.52 4.75
N SER A 55 17.46 -2.48 4.93
CA SER A 55 16.78 -1.79 6.03
C SER A 55 16.16 -2.73 7.06
N VAL A 56 15.96 -4.02 6.74
CA VAL A 56 15.39 -4.97 7.70
C VAL A 56 16.23 -5.05 8.97
N PRO A 57 15.63 -5.23 10.17
CA PRO A 57 16.37 -5.20 11.43
C PRO A 57 17.42 -6.31 11.57
N ASP A 58 17.14 -7.49 11.03
CA ASP A 58 18.05 -8.63 11.07
C ASP A 58 19.02 -8.60 9.87
N PRO A 59 20.32 -8.37 10.08
CA PRO A 59 21.30 -8.33 9.00
C PRO A 59 21.62 -9.70 8.40
N GLU A 60 21.31 -10.80 9.10
CA GLU A 60 21.58 -12.18 8.68
C GLU A 60 20.31 -12.91 8.24
N MET A 61 19.23 -12.16 7.98
CA MET A 61 17.96 -12.70 7.49
C MET A 61 18.20 -13.55 6.23
N ASP A 62 17.81 -14.81 6.30
CA ASP A 62 17.95 -15.75 5.21
C ASP A 62 16.87 -15.55 4.13
N GLU A 63 16.97 -16.31 3.05
CA GLU A 63 16.06 -16.24 1.90
C GLU A 63 14.61 -16.55 2.29
N GLU A 64 14.40 -17.55 3.15
CA GLU A 64 13.07 -18.01 3.56
C GLU A 64 12.41 -16.93 4.42
N ASP A 65 13.11 -16.45 5.45
CA ASP A 65 12.63 -15.41 6.36
C ASP A 65 12.38 -14.09 5.63
N PHE A 66 13.23 -13.72 4.67
CA PHE A 66 13.03 -12.49 3.90
C PHE A 66 11.82 -12.59 2.96
N ASN A 67 11.64 -13.71 2.27
CA ASN A 67 10.46 -13.91 1.44
C ASN A 67 9.17 -13.95 2.28
N LEU A 68 9.21 -14.55 3.47
CA LEU A 68 8.10 -14.51 4.43
C LEU A 68 7.81 -13.08 4.89
N PHE A 69 8.85 -12.29 5.21
CA PHE A 69 8.71 -10.89 5.59
C PHE A 69 7.99 -10.07 4.51
N LEU A 70 8.37 -10.22 3.24
CA LEU A 70 7.74 -9.53 2.11
C LEU A 70 6.27 -9.94 1.93
N SER A 71 5.97 -11.23 2.05
CA SER A 71 4.61 -11.76 1.98
C SER A 71 3.72 -11.25 3.12
N ASP A 72 4.26 -11.19 4.34
CA ASP A 72 3.54 -10.69 5.52
C ASP A 72 3.23 -9.20 5.42
N ILE A 73 4.17 -8.38 4.93
CA ILE A 73 3.95 -6.94 4.72
C ILE A 73 2.80 -6.71 3.75
N ARG A 74 2.76 -7.47 2.66
CA ARG A 74 1.71 -7.41 1.65
C ARG A 74 0.36 -7.83 2.21
N LYS A 75 0.31 -8.95 2.94
CA LYS A 75 -0.91 -9.43 3.62
C LYS A 75 -1.45 -8.42 4.62
N GLN A 76 -0.58 -7.86 5.47
CA GLN A 76 -0.96 -6.81 6.41
C GLN A 76 -1.48 -5.55 5.70
N ALA A 77 -0.87 -5.16 4.58
CA ALA A 77 -1.34 -4.03 3.81
C ALA A 77 -2.76 -4.26 3.29
N VAL A 78 -3.06 -5.44 2.72
CA VAL A 78 -4.41 -5.79 2.27
C VAL A 78 -5.43 -5.70 3.40
N LEU A 79 -5.13 -6.27 4.58
CA LEU A 79 -6.03 -6.20 5.74
C LEU A 79 -6.27 -4.76 6.21
N ASN A 80 -5.21 -3.94 6.22
CA ASN A 80 -5.32 -2.51 6.53
C ASN A 80 -6.19 -1.78 5.50
N VAL A 81 -6.02 -2.06 4.21
CA VAL A 81 -6.81 -1.48 3.13
C VAL A 81 -8.29 -1.83 3.27
N LEU A 82 -8.60 -3.10 3.54
CA LEU A 82 -9.98 -3.55 3.74
C LEU A 82 -10.61 -2.87 4.96
N THR A 83 -9.86 -2.77 6.06
CA THR A 83 -10.30 -2.04 7.27
C THR A 83 -10.56 -0.56 6.95
N SER A 84 -9.65 0.09 6.23
CA SER A 84 -9.79 1.49 5.85
C SER A 84 -10.89 1.73 4.83
N ILE A 85 -11.20 0.80 3.93
CA ILE A 85 -12.25 1.03 2.92
C ILE A 85 -13.62 0.64 3.43
N PHE A 86 -13.74 -0.51 4.09
CA PHE A 86 -15.00 -1.08 4.54
C PHE A 86 -15.27 -0.76 6.00
N ASP A 87 -14.48 -1.29 6.94
CA ASP A 87 -14.83 -1.31 8.36
C ASP A 87 -14.94 0.10 8.98
N GLN A 88 -14.23 1.08 8.41
CA GLN A 88 -14.28 2.49 8.81
C GLN A 88 -15.30 3.34 8.03
N HIS A 89 -16.03 2.76 7.08
CA HIS A 89 -17.03 3.47 6.29
C HIS A 89 -18.40 3.45 6.97
N VAL A 90 -19.10 4.59 6.92
CA VAL A 90 -20.41 4.74 7.58
C VAL A 90 -21.49 3.81 7.01
N ASP A 91 -21.43 3.54 5.71
CA ASP A 91 -22.41 2.69 5.01
C ASP A 91 -22.01 1.20 4.99
N TYR A 92 -20.96 0.81 5.71
CA TYR A 92 -20.57 -0.60 5.79
C TYR A 92 -21.51 -1.39 6.69
N VAL A 93 -22.02 -2.50 6.16
CA VAL A 93 -22.95 -3.38 6.87
C VAL A 93 -22.28 -4.73 7.12
N LEU A 94 -22.04 -5.07 8.39
CA LEU A 94 -21.29 -6.28 8.76
C LEU A 94 -21.91 -7.57 8.19
N THR A 95 -23.24 -7.66 8.15
CA THR A 95 -23.99 -8.83 7.66
C THR A 95 -24.07 -8.94 6.14
N GLN A 96 -23.69 -7.90 5.40
CA GLN A 96 -23.62 -7.94 3.95
C GLN A 96 -22.30 -8.58 3.50
N ASP A 97 -22.39 -9.45 2.50
CA ASP A 97 -21.22 -10.05 1.86
C ASP A 97 -20.71 -9.14 0.73
N TYR A 98 -19.46 -8.68 0.86
CA TYR A 98 -18.78 -7.83 -0.12
C TYR A 98 -17.76 -8.59 -0.97
N SER A 99 -17.62 -9.91 -0.80
CA SER A 99 -16.59 -10.73 -1.48
C SER A 99 -16.66 -10.59 -3.00
N SER A 100 -17.87 -10.71 -3.57
CA SER A 100 -18.08 -10.55 -5.01
C SER A 100 -17.67 -9.16 -5.55
N VAL A 101 -17.86 -8.09 -4.77
CA VAL A 101 -17.45 -6.74 -5.16
C VAL A 101 -15.93 -6.64 -5.18
N ILE A 102 -15.26 -7.23 -4.18
CA ILE A 102 -13.81 -7.26 -4.07
C ILE A 102 -13.19 -8.03 -5.24
N GLU A 103 -13.70 -9.23 -5.51
CA GLU A 103 -13.20 -10.09 -6.58
C GLU A 103 -13.41 -9.48 -7.98
N GLN A 104 -14.62 -8.97 -8.26
CA GLN A 104 -14.94 -8.43 -9.58
C GLN A 104 -14.31 -7.07 -9.86
N ARG A 105 -13.94 -6.32 -8.81
CA ARG A 105 -13.40 -4.96 -8.93
C ARG A 105 -12.08 -4.81 -8.16
N SER A 106 -11.27 -5.87 -8.13
CA SER A 106 -10.00 -5.90 -7.39
C SER A 106 -9.06 -4.74 -7.76
N ASN A 107 -9.13 -4.24 -8.99
CA ASN A 107 -8.35 -3.11 -9.48
C ASN A 107 -8.58 -1.78 -8.74
N ILE A 108 -9.70 -1.60 -8.03
CA ILE A 108 -9.95 -0.38 -7.25
C ILE A 108 -9.07 -0.32 -5.99
N PHE A 109 -8.54 -1.46 -5.55
CA PHE A 109 -7.72 -1.59 -4.36
C PHE A 109 -6.22 -1.40 -4.66
N ASP A 110 -5.79 -1.61 -5.90
CA ASP A 110 -4.36 -1.58 -6.29
C ASP A 110 -3.64 -0.34 -5.74
N ASP A 111 -4.18 0.85 -6.02
CA ASP A 111 -3.50 2.08 -5.62
C ASP A 111 -3.46 2.25 -4.10
N VAL A 112 -4.48 1.76 -3.39
CA VAL A 112 -4.54 1.82 -1.94
C VAL A 112 -3.51 0.85 -1.33
N ILE A 113 -3.43 -0.37 -1.86
CA ILE A 113 -2.48 -1.39 -1.42
C ILE A 113 -1.04 -0.92 -1.70
N GLY A 114 -0.78 -0.45 -2.91
CA GLY A 114 0.53 0.03 -3.34
C GLY A 114 1.05 1.20 -2.49
N TYR A 115 0.22 2.22 -2.24
CA TYR A 115 0.63 3.32 -1.36
C TYR A 115 0.75 2.90 0.11
N THR A 116 -0.06 1.94 0.59
CA THR A 116 0.04 1.42 1.97
C THR A 116 1.38 0.71 2.20
N VAL A 117 1.80 -0.15 1.27
CA VAL A 117 3.12 -0.79 1.33
C VAL A 117 4.23 0.25 1.20
N ALA A 118 4.12 1.20 0.28
CA ALA A 118 5.13 2.24 0.12
C ALA A 118 5.36 3.07 1.40
N ILE A 119 4.28 3.45 2.09
CA ILE A 119 4.35 4.14 3.38
C ILE A 119 5.07 3.26 4.42
N LYS A 120 4.66 2.00 4.58
CA LYS A 120 5.30 1.06 5.52
C LYS A 120 6.81 0.92 5.26
N MET A 121 7.22 0.86 4.00
CA MET A 121 8.64 0.73 3.65
C MET A 121 9.41 2.02 3.91
N ILE A 122 8.84 3.19 3.66
CA ILE A 122 9.49 4.46 4.00
C ILE A 122 9.59 4.64 5.52
N GLU A 123 8.59 4.20 6.28
CA GLU A 123 8.65 4.17 7.75
C GLU A 123 9.76 3.22 8.24
N LEU A 124 9.91 2.05 7.62
CA LEU A 124 11.05 1.16 7.86
C LEU A 124 12.38 1.85 7.56
N PHE A 125 12.50 2.56 6.45
CA PHE A 125 13.70 3.31 6.07
C PHE A 125 14.02 4.46 7.03
N ILE A 126 13.00 5.09 7.60
CA ILE A 126 13.17 6.15 8.60
C ILE A 126 13.65 5.57 9.93
N SER A 127 13.17 4.38 10.29
CA SER A 127 13.43 3.75 11.59
C SER A 127 14.67 2.87 11.62
N THR A 128 15.19 2.45 10.46
CA THR A 128 16.36 1.59 10.39
C THR A 128 17.62 2.30 10.87
N THR A 129 18.47 1.56 11.57
CA THR A 129 19.81 1.99 12.01
C THR A 129 20.92 1.37 11.17
N ARG A 130 20.58 0.63 10.10
CA ARG A 130 21.55 -0.13 9.33
C ARG A 130 22.51 0.76 8.55
N SER A 131 23.82 0.57 8.79
CA SER A 131 24.89 1.29 8.10
C SER A 131 24.83 1.07 6.59
N ASN A 132 24.55 -0.16 6.13
CA ASN A 132 24.48 -0.47 4.70
C ASN A 132 23.41 0.38 3.98
N PHE A 133 22.25 0.58 4.60
CA PHE A 133 21.24 1.48 4.06
C PHE A 133 21.70 2.95 4.13
N SER A 134 22.28 3.36 5.26
CA SER A 134 22.80 4.72 5.47
C SER A 134 23.92 5.10 4.48
N GLU A 135 24.83 4.18 4.19
CA GLU A 135 25.95 4.35 3.26
C GLU A 135 25.47 4.28 1.81
N ARG A 136 24.59 3.32 1.45
CA ARG A 136 24.04 3.17 0.10
C ARG A 136 23.12 4.34 -0.26
N ASN A 137 22.36 4.84 0.70
CA ASN A 137 21.48 6.00 0.57
C ASN A 137 22.03 7.22 1.33
N ALA A 138 23.33 7.50 1.22
CA ALA A 138 24.01 8.64 1.83
C ALA A 138 23.40 10.03 1.52
N LYS A 139 22.50 10.11 0.54
CA LYS A 139 21.73 11.32 0.18
C LYS A 139 20.37 11.45 0.89
N MET A 140 19.95 10.43 1.62
CA MET A 140 18.58 10.31 2.11
C MET A 140 18.53 10.64 3.59
N SER A 141 18.56 11.93 3.89
CA SER A 141 18.36 12.39 5.26
C SER A 141 16.96 12.03 5.75
N TYR A 142 16.81 11.78 7.05
CA TYR A 142 15.52 11.64 7.73
C TYR A 142 14.48 12.69 7.26
N GLN A 143 14.93 13.93 7.07
CA GLN A 143 14.09 15.03 6.60
C GLN A 143 13.56 14.80 5.18
N SER A 144 14.36 14.24 4.28
CA SER A 144 13.94 13.96 2.90
C SER A 144 12.88 12.86 2.87
N LEU A 145 13.09 11.77 3.61
CA LEU A 145 12.11 10.69 3.74
C LEU A 145 10.80 11.18 4.36
N LYS A 146 10.88 12.05 5.37
CA LYS A 146 9.70 12.65 5.98
C LYS A 146 8.91 13.51 4.99
N VAL A 147 9.59 14.28 4.13
CA VAL A 147 8.95 15.06 3.07
C VAL A 147 8.31 14.16 2.01
N GLU A 148 8.91 13.02 1.64
CA GLU A 148 8.28 12.05 0.73
C GLU A 148 6.99 11.46 1.34
N LEU A 149 7.01 11.17 2.64
CA LEU A 149 5.87 10.63 3.38
C LEU A 149 4.73 11.66 3.48
N GLU A 150 5.00 12.80 4.10
CA GLU A 150 4.00 13.81 4.50
C GLU A 150 3.72 14.83 3.39
N GLY A 151 4.70 15.11 2.53
CA GLY A 151 4.72 16.24 1.63
C GLY A 151 5.26 17.51 2.29
N ALA A 152 5.14 18.63 1.57
CA ALA A 152 5.52 19.95 2.05
C ALA A 152 4.31 20.88 2.01
N LYS A 153 4.10 21.68 3.06
CA LYS A 153 3.03 22.68 3.17
C LYS A 153 3.60 24.09 3.27
N ASN A 154 2.87 25.07 2.77
CA ASN A 154 3.21 26.49 2.98
C ASN A 154 2.72 26.97 4.36
N GLU A 155 3.02 28.24 4.68
CA GLU A 155 2.62 28.88 5.94
C GLU A 155 1.11 28.90 6.17
N ASN A 156 0.31 28.81 5.10
CA ASN A 156 -1.15 28.77 5.13
C ASN A 156 -1.70 27.33 5.24
N GLY A 157 -0.85 26.31 5.37
CA GLY A 157 -1.23 24.91 5.48
C GLY A 157 -1.59 24.22 4.15
N HIS A 158 -1.46 24.90 3.01
CA HIS A 158 -1.69 24.30 1.69
C HIS A 158 -0.47 23.49 1.23
N PHE A 159 -0.71 22.33 0.64
CA PHE A 159 0.36 21.50 0.08
C PHE A 159 1.06 22.21 -1.10
N ILE A 160 2.36 22.41 -0.95
CA ILE A 160 3.30 22.77 -2.02
C ILE A 160 3.69 21.51 -2.79
N ALA A 161 3.94 20.42 -2.05
CA ALA A 161 4.22 19.09 -2.59
C ALA A 161 3.39 18.05 -1.82
N LYS A 162 2.78 17.11 -2.54
CA LYS A 162 1.92 16.07 -1.95
C LYS A 162 2.74 14.82 -1.69
N GLY A 163 2.85 14.45 -0.42
CA GLY A 163 3.46 13.19 -0.02
C GLY A 163 2.58 11.98 -0.33
N ILE A 164 3.11 10.80 -0.05
CA ILE A 164 2.44 9.53 -0.32
C ILE A 164 1.21 9.35 0.56
N VAL A 165 1.22 9.85 1.80
CA VAL A 165 0.04 9.81 2.69
C VAL A 165 -1.16 10.48 2.04
N TYR A 166 -0.97 11.65 1.43
CA TYR A 166 -2.04 12.32 0.68
C TYR A 166 -2.54 11.48 -0.51
N LYS A 167 -1.64 10.80 -1.22
CA LYS A 167 -2.00 9.93 -2.35
C LYS A 167 -2.82 8.74 -1.87
N LEU A 168 -2.44 8.11 -0.75
CA LEU A 168 -3.18 7.03 -0.10
C LEU A 168 -4.59 7.49 0.27
N GLU A 169 -4.73 8.58 1.02
CA GLU A 169 -6.04 9.11 1.45
C GLU A 169 -6.95 9.39 0.25
N LYS A 170 -6.40 9.98 -0.81
CA LYS A 170 -7.14 10.23 -2.05
C LYS A 170 -7.60 8.92 -2.72
N SER A 171 -6.77 7.89 -2.74
CA SER A 171 -7.12 6.58 -3.31
C SER A 171 -8.16 5.86 -2.47
N ILE A 172 -8.07 5.89 -1.14
CA ILE A 172 -9.10 5.35 -0.23
C ILE A 172 -10.45 6.01 -0.51
N ARG A 173 -10.49 7.35 -0.61
CA ARG A 173 -11.72 8.07 -0.90
C ARG A 173 -12.33 7.64 -2.22
N LYS A 174 -11.53 7.54 -3.30
CA LYS A 174 -12.00 7.08 -4.61
C LYS A 174 -12.55 5.66 -4.55
N ALA A 175 -11.87 4.74 -3.87
CA ALA A 175 -12.35 3.36 -3.72
C ALA A 175 -13.68 3.32 -2.97
N ARG A 176 -13.81 4.07 -1.87
CA ARG A 176 -15.06 4.22 -1.11
C ARG A 176 -16.20 4.79 -1.96
N GLU A 177 -15.96 5.83 -2.74
CA GLU A 177 -16.97 6.42 -3.64
C GLU A 177 -17.49 5.42 -4.69
N ILE A 178 -16.66 4.47 -5.13
CA ILE A 178 -17.03 3.42 -6.09
C ILE A 178 -17.82 2.30 -5.41
N ILE A 179 -17.42 1.89 -4.20
CA ILE A 179 -18.01 0.77 -3.47
C ILE A 179 -19.32 1.19 -2.78
N PHE A 180 -19.35 2.40 -2.22
CA PHE A 180 -20.47 2.98 -1.48
C PHE A 180 -20.93 4.27 -2.17
N PRO A 181 -21.60 4.18 -3.33
CA PRO A 181 -22.04 5.35 -4.06
C PRO A 181 -23.15 6.09 -3.29
N ILE A 182 -23.03 7.43 -3.22
CA ILE A 182 -24.07 8.29 -2.66
C ILE A 182 -25.27 8.25 -3.62
N LEU A 183 -26.36 7.59 -3.24
CA LEU A 183 -27.59 7.59 -4.01
C LEU A 183 -28.31 8.94 -3.84
N PRO A 184 -28.59 9.70 -4.91
CA PRO A 184 -29.39 10.91 -4.79
C PRO A 184 -30.83 10.54 -4.40
N ILE A 185 -31.26 10.98 -3.22
CA ILE A 185 -32.66 10.85 -2.79
C ILE A 185 -33.49 11.86 -3.59
N VAL A 186 -34.09 11.41 -4.70
CA VAL A 186 -35.10 12.21 -5.41
C VAL A 186 -36.36 12.20 -4.56
N THR A 187 -36.55 13.24 -3.75
CA THR A 187 -37.85 13.48 -3.11
C THR A 187 -38.81 14.00 -4.16
N SER A 188 -39.51 13.10 -4.85
CA SER A 188 -40.65 13.47 -5.67
C SER A 188 -41.80 13.91 -4.75
N LYS A 189 -41.77 15.15 -4.28
CA LYS A 189 -43.01 15.81 -3.88
C LYS A 189 -43.84 15.96 -5.15
N SER A 190 -44.79 15.05 -5.32
CA SER A 190 -45.91 15.23 -6.24
C SER A 190 -46.60 16.54 -5.87
N VAL A 191 -46.32 17.60 -6.63
CA VAL A 191 -47.12 18.82 -6.60
C VAL A 191 -48.21 18.62 -7.65
N TRP A 192 -49.32 18.03 -7.21
CA TRP A 192 -50.60 18.03 -7.92
C TRP A 192 -51.70 18.21 -6.88
#